data_AF-D7PDM2-F1
#
_entry.id   AF-D7PDM2-F1
#
_cell.length_a   1.000
_cell.length_b   1.000
_cell.length_c   1.000
_cell.angle_alpha   90.00
_cell.angle_beta   90.00
_cell.angle_gamma   90.00
#
_symmetry.space_group_name_H-M   'P 1'
#
loop_
_entity.id
_entity.type
_entity.pdbx_description
1 polymer ?
#
loop_
_entity_poly.entity_id
_entity_poly.type
_entity_poly.pdbx_seq_one_letter_code
_entity_poly.pdbx_strand_id
1 'polypeptide(L)' 'DGDSKKGANLFKTRCAQCHTLKEGEGNKIGPNLHGLFGRKTGQVEGFSYTDANKQKGITWEESTLFEYLENPKK' A
#
# COMPACT_ATOMS: atom_id res chain seq x y z
N ASP A 1 -7.14 13.16 14.21
CA ASP A 1 -5.86 12.47 14.50
C ASP A 1 -6.00 10.96 14.41
N GLY A 2 -4.96 10.28 13.92
CA GLY A 2 -4.88 8.83 13.83
C GLY A 2 -4.22 8.18 15.05
N ASP A 3 -4.66 6.96 15.41
CA ASP A 3 -4.07 6.16 16.49
C ASP A 3 -3.22 5.03 15.88
N SER A 4 -1.90 5.11 16.08
CA SER A 4 -0.95 4.16 15.52
C SER A 4 -1.09 2.75 16.08
N LYS A 5 -1.55 2.57 17.32
CA LYS A 5 -1.80 1.24 17.91
C LYS A 5 -3.02 0.59 17.28
N LYS A 6 -4.10 1.36 17.09
CA LYS A 6 -5.28 0.88 16.34
C LYS A 6 -4.92 0.56 14.90
N GLY A 7 -4.16 1.45 14.23
CA GLY A 7 -3.65 1.23 12.88
C GLY A 7 -2.83 -0.05 12.75
N ALA A 8 -1.93 -0.32 13.70
CA ALA A 8 -1.15 -1.56 13.71
C ALA A 8 -2.03 -2.82 13.83
N ASN A 9 -3.08 -2.79 14.66
CA ASN A 9 -4.01 -3.92 14.79
C ASN A 9 -4.87 -4.12 13.52
N LEU A 10 -5.32 -3.03 12.90
CA LEU A 10 -6.03 -3.09 11.62
C LEU A 10 -5.13 -3.67 10.52
N PHE A 11 -3.89 -3.20 10.42
CA PHE A 11 -2.94 -3.71 9.43
C PHE A 11 -2.71 -5.21 9.60
N LYS A 12 -2.50 -5.69 10.83
CA LYS A 12 -2.31 -7.12 11.12
C LYS A 12 -3.47 -7.98 10.65
N THR A 13 -4.70 -7.51 10.83
CA THR A 13 -5.93 -8.29 10.55
C THR A 13 -6.44 -8.14 9.12
N ARG A 14 -6.11 -7.04 8.43
CA ARG A 14 -6.68 -6.71 7.10
C ARG A 14 -5.65 -6.68 5.97
N CYS A 15 -4.37 -6.45 6.28
CA CYS A 15 -3.35 -6.15 5.27
C CYS A 15 -2.14 -7.09 5.32
N ALA A 16 -1.73 -7.53 6.50
CA ALA A 16 -0.47 -8.26 6.72
C ALA A 16 -0.40 -9.63 6.04
N GLN A 17 -1.53 -10.21 5.67
CA GLN A 17 -1.58 -11.43 4.86
C GLN A 17 -1.05 -11.19 3.43
N CYS A 18 -1.27 -10.00 2.88
CA CYS A 18 -0.88 -9.64 1.51
C CYS A 18 0.36 -8.75 1.45
N HIS A 19 0.74 -8.08 2.53
CA HIS A 19 1.79 -7.06 2.50
C HIS A 19 2.85 -7.25 3.60
N THR A 20 4.01 -6.67 3.32
CA THR A 20 5.17 -6.50 4.21
C THR A 20 5.45 -5.01 4.37
N LEU A 21 6.16 -4.62 5.43
CA LEU A 21 6.36 -3.20 5.79
C LEU A 21 7.82 -2.80 5.92
N LYS A 22 8.72 -3.74 6.22
CA LYS A 22 10.12 -3.40 6.44
C LYS A 22 10.87 -3.37 5.13
N GLU A 23 11.93 -2.56 5.11
CA GLU A 23 12.87 -2.50 4.00
C GLU A 23 13.49 -3.87 3.76
N GLY A 24 13.63 -4.26 2.49
CA GLY A 24 14.20 -5.55 2.10
C GLY A 24 13.31 -6.76 2.35
N GLU A 25 12.13 -6.63 2.97
CA GLU A 25 11.17 -7.72 3.03
C GLU A 25 10.57 -8.00 1.64
N GLY A 26 10.42 -9.28 1.29
CA GLY A 26 9.88 -9.68 0.01
C GLY A 26 8.42 -9.28 -0.21
N ASN A 27 8.02 -9.30 -1.49
CA ASN A 27 6.62 -9.22 -1.91
C ASN A 27 5.85 -10.48 -1.47
N LYS A 28 4.54 -10.35 -1.22
CA LYS A 28 3.63 -11.49 -0.99
C LYS A 28 2.59 -11.51 -2.12
N ILE A 29 1.31 -11.71 -1.77
CA ILE A 29 0.18 -11.53 -2.70
C ILE A 29 0.15 -10.09 -3.23
N GLY A 30 0.49 -9.12 -2.36
CA GLY A 30 0.70 -7.72 -2.71
C GLY A 30 2.17 -7.30 -2.57
N PRO A 31 2.51 -6.10 -3.06
CA PRO A 31 3.87 -5.57 -2.97
C PRO A 31 4.27 -5.22 -1.53
N ASN A 32 5.57 -5.18 -1.27
CA ASN A 32 6.11 -4.55 -0.07
C ASN A 32 5.72 -3.06 -0.01
N LEU A 33 5.33 -2.58 1.18
CA LEU A 33 4.86 -1.20 1.39
C LEU A 33 5.90 -0.31 2.08
N HIS A 34 7.14 -0.76 2.24
CA HIS A 34 8.22 0.11 2.69
C HIS A 34 8.38 1.28 1.70
N GLY A 35 8.56 2.51 2.23
CA GLY A 35 8.66 3.71 1.39
C GLY A 35 7.41 4.01 0.57
N LEU A 36 6.21 3.65 1.06
CA LEU A 36 4.95 3.90 0.35
C LEU A 36 4.68 5.40 0.15
N PHE A 37 4.76 6.19 1.21
CA PHE A 37 4.47 7.62 1.16
C PHE A 37 5.48 8.37 0.28
N GLY A 38 4.99 9.21 -0.63
CA GLY A 38 5.78 9.92 -1.63
C GLY A 38 6.08 9.13 -2.91
N ARG A 39 5.77 7.82 -2.94
CA ARG A 39 5.96 6.97 -4.12
C ARG A 39 4.72 6.99 -5.03
N LYS A 40 4.92 6.93 -6.35
CA LYS A 40 3.82 6.74 -7.31
C LYS A 40 3.25 5.33 -7.28
N THR A 41 2.04 5.16 -7.80
CA THR A 41 1.41 3.83 -7.95
C THR A 41 2.23 2.90 -8.87
N GLY A 42 2.21 1.61 -8.56
CA GLY A 42 2.80 0.58 -9.42
C GLY A 42 4.32 0.56 -9.52
N GLN A 43 5.06 1.09 -8.53
CA GLN A 43 6.52 1.32 -8.63
C GLN A 43 7.40 0.36 -7.80
N VAL A 44 6.84 -0.60 -7.07
CA VAL A 44 7.70 -1.55 -6.31
C VAL A 44 8.36 -2.52 -7.27
N GLU A 45 9.68 -2.54 -7.27
CA GLU A 45 10.47 -3.41 -8.11
C GLU A 45 10.17 -4.89 -7.82
N GLY A 46 10.16 -5.71 -8.89
CA GLY A 46 9.90 -7.14 -8.79
C GLY A 46 8.45 -7.51 -8.43
N PHE A 47 7.51 -6.56 -8.36
CA PHE A 47 6.08 -6.87 -8.21
C PHE A 47 5.31 -6.64 -9.52
N SER A 48 4.50 -7.62 -9.90
CA SER A 48 3.66 -7.54 -11.10
C SER A 48 2.35 -6.82 -10.81
N TYR A 49 2.31 -5.53 -11.12
CA TYR A 49 1.10 -4.71 -10.99
C TYR A 49 0.15 -4.87 -12.18
N THR A 50 -1.14 -4.68 -11.93
CA THR A 50 -2.13 -4.47 -12.99
C THR A 50 -1.85 -3.17 -13.75
N ASP A 51 -2.26 -3.11 -15.01
CA ASP A 51 -2.12 -1.89 -15.81
C ASP A 51 -2.87 -0.71 -15.19
N ALA A 52 -4.05 -0.96 -14.62
CA ALA A 52 -4.81 0.05 -13.88
C ALA A 52 -3.99 0.68 -12.74
N ASN A 53 -3.27 -0.13 -11.94
CA ASN A 53 -2.47 0.41 -10.85
C ASN A 53 -1.27 1.21 -11.37
N LYS A 54 -0.57 0.73 -12.41
CA LYS A 54 0.55 1.45 -13.03
C LYS A 54 0.09 2.79 -13.63
N GLN A 55 -1.08 2.82 -14.26
CA GLN A 55 -1.60 3.98 -14.98
C GLN A 55 -2.30 5.01 -14.08
N LYS A 56 -2.76 4.64 -12.87
CA LYS A 56 -3.43 5.57 -11.95
C LYS A 56 -2.60 6.83 -11.70
N GLY A 57 -1.27 6.71 -11.67
CA GLY A 57 -0.33 7.83 -11.78
C GLY A 57 -0.30 8.80 -10.59
N ILE A 58 -1.04 8.49 -9.51
CA ILE A 58 -1.08 9.29 -8.28
C ILE A 58 0.15 9.00 -7.41
N THR A 59 0.47 9.97 -6.55
CA THR A 59 1.43 9.80 -5.45
C THR A 59 0.69 9.32 -4.22
N TRP A 60 1.24 8.33 -3.52
CA TRP A 60 0.71 7.91 -2.23
C TRP A 60 1.03 8.95 -1.16
N GLU A 61 -0.02 9.58 -0.65
CA GLU A 61 -0.02 10.51 0.47
C GLU A 61 -1.25 10.23 1.34
N GLU A 62 -1.43 10.95 2.45
CA GLU A 62 -2.56 10.69 3.35
C GLU A 62 -3.91 10.79 2.64
N SER A 63 -4.09 11.80 1.78
CA SER A 63 -5.34 12.06 1.06
C SER A 63 -5.68 10.94 0.07
N THR A 64 -4.71 10.56 -0.79
CA THR A 64 -4.89 9.56 -1.83
C THR A 64 -5.00 8.16 -1.25
N LEU A 65 -4.29 7.89 -0.15
CA LEU A 65 -4.40 6.63 0.56
C LEU A 65 -5.75 6.52 1.27
N PHE A 66 -6.25 7.59 1.86
CA PHE A 66 -7.58 7.60 2.49
C PHE A 66 -8.69 7.28 1.48
N GLU A 67 -8.72 7.97 0.34
CA GLU A 67 -9.69 7.73 -0.72
C GLU A 67 -9.60 6.29 -1.26
N TYR A 68 -8.38 5.81 -1.50
CA TYR A 68 -8.17 4.45 -1.99
C TYR A 68 -8.65 3.37 -1.00
N LEU A 69 -8.38 3.54 0.30
CA LEU A 69 -8.74 2.56 1.32
C LEU A 69 -10.25 2.51 1.59
N GLU A 70 -11.00 3.57 1.27
CA GLU A 70 -12.46 3.56 1.34
C GLU A 70 -13.07 2.59 0.32
N ASN A 71 -12.57 2.59 -0.92
CA ASN A 71 -12.96 1.62 -1.95
C ASN A 71 -11.85 1.38 -3.00
N PRO A 72 -11.00 0.36 -2.82
CA PRO A 72 -9.88 0.08 -3.72
C PRO A 72 -10.26 -0.32 -5.16
N LYS A 73 -11.53 -0.66 -5.41
CA LYS A 73 -12.01 -1.09 -6.73
C LYS A 73 -12.57 0.05 -7.59
N LYS A 74 -12.70 1.24 -7.01
CA LYS A 74 -13.21 2.44 -7.68
C LYS A 74 -12.13 3.07 -8.57
#